data_AF-A0AAQ4EN39-F1
#
_entry.id   AF-A0AAQ4EN39-F1
#
_cell.length_a   1.000
_cell.length_b   1.000
_cell.length_c   1.000
_cell.angle_alpha   90.00
_cell.angle_beta   90.00
_cell.angle_gamma   90.00
#
_symmetry.space_group_name_H-M   'P 1'
#
loop_
_entity.id
_entity.type
_entity.pdbx_description
1 polymer ?
#
loop_
_entity_poly.entity_id
_entity_poly.type
_entity_poly.pdbx_seq_one_letter_code
_entity_poly.pdbx_strand_id
1 'polypeptide(L)'
;MKYAAEFTVEAESYYKFVTADEIDGYESLLNIVKHVKSNNDSYGLYDLVYFATAYDMVAVQGSEKQTALAGYAFVGSACTSHREQLGEDTPKSYRMIRIMAHEMGHTLGCPHDGTAIEGIVKAFKPDATGCPWDDGYIMSYKEEDSRSMKFSSCCTYMIAQMT
;
A
#
# COMPACT_ATOMS: atom_id res chain seq x y z
N MET A 1 -7.64 -34.57 5.36
CA MET A 1 -8.02 -33.39 6.16
C MET A 1 -8.59 -32.36 5.18
N LYS A 2 -9.91 -32.18 5.13
CA LYS A 2 -10.56 -31.19 4.27
C LYS A 2 -10.89 -29.99 5.16
N TYR A 3 -10.07 -28.94 5.11
CA TYR A 3 -10.51 -27.60 5.49
C TYR A 3 -11.03 -26.96 4.21
N ALA A 4 -12.32 -27.17 3.92
CA ALA A 4 -13.02 -26.28 3.01
C ALA A 4 -13.48 -25.11 3.88
N ALA A 5 -12.70 -24.03 3.89
CA ALA A 5 -13.27 -22.74 4.25
C ALA A 5 -14.32 -22.44 3.17
N GLU A 6 -15.56 -22.23 3.56
CA GLU A 6 -16.54 -21.57 2.69
C GLU A 6 -16.01 -20.15 2.50
N PHE A 7 -15.27 -19.93 1.41
CA PHE A 7 -14.97 -18.58 0.96
C PHE A 7 -16.27 -18.00 0.44
N THR A 8 -16.95 -17.23 1.29
CA THR A 8 -17.94 -16.29 0.79
C THR A 8 -17.19 -15.30 -0.09
N VAL A 9 -17.39 -15.39 -1.40
CA VAL A 9 -16.95 -14.35 -2.32
C VAL A 9 -17.78 -13.12 -1.97
N GLU A 10 -17.24 -12.25 -1.11
CA GLU A 10 -17.82 -10.93 -0.95
C GLU A 10 -17.77 -10.25 -2.32
N ALA A 11 -18.88 -9.64 -2.72
CA ALA A 11 -18.87 -8.83 -3.92
C ALA A 11 -17.77 -7.76 -3.75
N GLU A 12 -16.87 -7.66 -4.71
CA GLU A 12 -15.74 -6.71 -4.71
C GLU A 12 -16.23 -5.27 -4.98
N SER A 13 -17.25 -4.82 -4.24
CA SER A 13 -17.93 -3.54 -4.41
C SER A 13 -17.03 -2.34 -4.10
N TYR A 14 -15.83 -2.59 -3.58
CA TYR A 14 -14.84 -1.58 -3.26
C TYR A 14 -13.90 -1.26 -4.44
N TYR A 15 -13.83 -2.08 -5.49
CA TYR A 15 -13.03 -1.75 -6.67
C TYR A 15 -13.74 -0.74 -7.58
N LYS A 16 -12.99 0.29 -7.98
CA LYS A 16 -13.42 1.27 -8.99
C LYS A 16 -12.84 0.87 -10.34
N PHE A 17 -13.61 0.09 -11.10
CA PHE A 17 -13.22 -0.34 -12.44
C PHE A 17 -13.13 0.84 -13.43
N VAL A 18 -12.02 0.87 -14.17
CA VAL A 18 -11.78 1.75 -15.33
C VAL A 18 -12.10 0.98 -16.63
N THR A 19 -11.69 -0.28 -16.69
CA THR A 19 -12.07 -1.25 -17.73
C THR A 19 -12.47 -2.58 -17.09
N ALA A 20 -12.59 -3.66 -17.86
CA ALA A 20 -12.89 -4.98 -17.32
C ALA A 20 -11.75 -5.54 -16.45
N ASP A 21 -10.50 -5.16 -16.75
CA ASP A 21 -9.30 -5.72 -16.12
C ASP A 21 -8.47 -4.66 -15.35
N GLU A 22 -8.83 -3.38 -15.45
CA GLU A 22 -8.13 -2.27 -14.80
C GLU A 22 -8.99 -1.62 -13.70
N ILE A 23 -8.37 -1.33 -12.56
CA ILE A 23 -8.97 -0.58 -11.45
C ILE A 23 -8.21 0.71 -11.18
N ASP A 24 -8.95 1.77 -10.84
CA ASP A 24 -8.34 2.99 -10.29
C ASP A 24 -7.86 2.69 -8.87
N GLY A 25 -6.54 2.67 -8.68
CA GLY A 25 -5.93 2.27 -7.41
C GLY A 25 -6.28 3.20 -6.24
N TYR A 26 -6.35 4.51 -6.47
CA TYR A 26 -6.59 5.47 -5.39
C TYR A 26 -8.07 5.49 -4.99
N GLU A 27 -8.98 5.55 -5.96
CA GLU A 27 -10.43 5.49 -5.67
C GLU A 27 -10.84 4.14 -5.07
N SER A 28 -10.21 3.04 -5.52
CA SER A 28 -10.42 1.72 -4.91
C SER A 28 -9.95 1.69 -3.46
N LEU A 29 -8.77 2.22 -3.14
CA LEU A 29 -8.27 2.30 -1.77
C LEU A 29 -9.20 3.14 -0.86
N LEU A 30 -9.73 4.26 -1.35
CA LEU A 30 -10.71 5.07 -0.61
C LEU A 30 -12.02 4.32 -0.34
N ASN A 31 -12.46 3.46 -1.26
CA ASN A 31 -13.65 2.64 -1.06
C ASN A 31 -13.38 1.45 -0.13
N ILE A 32 -12.18 0.88 -0.18
CA ILE A 32 -11.71 -0.14 0.77
C ILE A 32 -11.77 0.40 2.20
N VAL A 33 -11.30 1.63 2.46
CA VAL A 33 -11.43 2.29 3.78
C VAL A 33 -12.89 2.30 4.26
N LYS A 34 -13.84 2.66 3.38
CA LYS A 34 -15.28 2.69 3.73
C LYS A 34 -15.82 1.27 3.98
N HIS A 35 -15.38 0.30 3.19
CA HIS A 35 -15.76 -1.10 3.33
C HIS A 35 -15.27 -1.68 4.66
N VAL A 36 -13.98 -1.53 4.98
CA VAL A 36 -13.38 -2.01 6.24
C VAL A 36 -14.08 -1.38 7.45
N LYS A 37 -14.33 -0.06 7.40
CA LYS A 37 -15.08 0.65 8.45
C LYS A 37 -16.51 0.13 8.62
N SER A 38 -17.20 -0.20 7.53
CA SER A 38 -18.59 -0.70 7.57
C SER A 38 -18.67 -2.13 8.05
N ASN A 39 -17.61 -2.91 7.87
CA ASN A 39 -17.48 -4.31 8.28
C ASN A 39 -16.58 -4.45 9.52
N ASN A 40 -16.70 -3.52 10.47
CA ASN A 40 -15.83 -3.47 11.65
C ASN A 40 -15.88 -4.73 12.52
N ASP A 41 -16.99 -5.47 12.51
CA ASP A 41 -17.06 -6.75 13.23
C ASP A 41 -16.06 -7.79 12.68
N SER A 42 -15.72 -7.71 11.40
CA SER A 42 -14.74 -8.58 10.74
C SER A 42 -13.32 -8.02 10.81
N TYR A 43 -13.15 -6.71 10.68
CA TYR A 43 -11.83 -6.09 10.50
C TYR A 43 -11.32 -5.26 11.70
N GLY A 44 -12.17 -5.04 12.71
CA GLY A 44 -11.93 -4.09 13.79
C GLY A 44 -10.71 -4.43 14.66
N LEU A 45 -10.38 -5.72 14.78
CA LEU A 45 -9.28 -6.25 15.60
C LEU A 45 -7.90 -6.15 14.93
N TYR A 46 -7.82 -5.86 13.63
CA TYR A 46 -6.55 -5.84 12.91
C TYR A 46 -5.98 -4.42 12.87
N ASP A 47 -4.67 -4.33 13.12
CA ASP A 47 -3.93 -3.07 13.06
C ASP A 47 -3.65 -2.61 11.62
N LEU A 48 -3.57 -3.56 10.67
CA LEU A 48 -3.38 -3.32 9.24
C LEU A 48 -4.22 -4.31 8.44
N VAL A 49 -4.79 -3.87 7.32
CA VAL A 49 -5.59 -4.72 6.43
C VAL A 49 -5.10 -4.55 4.99
N TYR A 50 -4.52 -5.61 4.43
CA TYR A 50 -3.97 -5.59 3.07
C TYR A 50 -4.94 -6.24 2.09
N PHE A 51 -5.27 -5.54 1.02
CA PHE A 51 -6.05 -6.06 -0.11
C PHE A 51 -5.10 -6.40 -1.25
N ALA A 52 -5.05 -7.68 -1.62
CA ALA A 52 -4.37 -8.14 -2.83
C ALA A 52 -5.38 -8.24 -3.97
N THR A 53 -4.99 -7.83 -5.17
CA THR A 53 -5.83 -7.92 -6.38
C THR A 53 -5.08 -8.56 -7.54
N ALA A 54 -5.81 -9.21 -8.45
CA ALA A 54 -5.28 -9.68 -9.73
C ALA A 54 -5.56 -8.69 -10.89
N TYR A 55 -6.26 -7.58 -10.62
CA TYR A 55 -6.53 -6.52 -11.58
C TYR A 55 -5.31 -5.59 -11.74
N ASP A 56 -5.14 -5.06 -12.95
CA ASP A 56 -4.12 -4.05 -13.25
C ASP A 56 -4.48 -2.74 -12.55
N MET A 57 -3.57 -2.27 -11.70
CA MET A 57 -3.77 -1.03 -10.95
C MET A 57 -3.28 0.16 -11.77
N VAL A 58 -4.17 1.14 -11.96
CA VAL A 58 -3.83 2.40 -12.65
C VAL A 58 -4.03 3.60 -11.75
N ALA A 59 -3.19 4.62 -11.90
CA ALA A 59 -3.43 5.94 -11.31
C ALA A 59 -4.10 6.85 -12.35
N VAL A 60 -5.31 7.33 -12.03
CA VAL A 60 -6.07 8.22 -12.91
C VAL A 60 -6.03 9.64 -12.36
N GLN A 61 -5.56 10.60 -13.16
CA GLN A 61 -5.54 12.01 -12.80
C GLN A 61 -6.15 12.85 -13.93
N GLY A 62 -7.42 13.21 -13.78
CA GLY A 62 -8.16 13.90 -14.83
C GLY A 62 -8.29 13.01 -16.08
N SER A 63 -7.64 13.42 -17.18
CA SER A 63 -7.59 12.65 -18.43
C SER A 63 -6.35 11.75 -18.57
N GLU A 64 -5.40 11.83 -17.64
CA GLU A 64 -4.17 11.03 -17.67
C GLU A 64 -4.34 9.72 -16.90
N LYS A 65 -3.78 8.64 -17.45
CA LYS A 65 -3.75 7.31 -16.85
C LYS A 65 -2.30 6.82 -16.80
N GLN A 66 -1.76 6.57 -15.61
CA GLN A 66 -0.49 5.87 -15.43
C GLN A 66 -0.72 4.39 -15.11
N THR A 67 -0.02 3.51 -15.82
CA THR A 67 -0.19 2.05 -15.76
C THR A 67 0.99 1.32 -15.11
N ALA A 68 1.88 2.05 -14.43
CA ALA A 68 3.07 1.48 -13.78
C ALA A 68 2.90 1.36 -12.25
N LEU A 69 1.66 1.45 -11.77
CA LEU A 69 1.32 1.44 -10.36
C LEU A 69 1.09 0.00 -9.91
N ALA A 70 1.82 -0.46 -8.89
CA ALA A 70 1.66 -1.81 -8.36
C ALA A 70 0.99 -1.84 -6.97
N GLY A 71 0.86 -0.69 -6.31
CA GLY A 71 0.29 -0.59 -4.98
C GLY A 71 -0.03 0.84 -4.57
N TYR A 72 -0.86 0.97 -3.55
CA TYR A 72 -1.19 2.23 -2.88
C TYR A 72 -1.38 2.01 -1.38
N ALA A 73 -0.91 3.00 -0.61
CA ALA A 73 -1.14 3.11 0.81
C ALA A 73 -1.18 4.58 1.25
N PHE A 74 -1.74 4.82 2.43
CA PHE A 74 -1.66 6.13 3.07
C PHE A 74 -0.38 6.21 3.92
N VAL A 75 0.34 7.34 3.85
CA VAL A 75 1.58 7.48 4.62
C VAL A 75 1.28 7.81 6.08
N GLY A 76 1.85 7.02 7.01
CA GLY A 76 1.78 7.26 8.45
C GLY A 76 0.36 7.16 9.01
N SER A 77 -0.29 6.01 8.79
CA SER A 77 -1.73 5.84 9.00
C SER A 77 -2.11 4.58 9.79
N ALA A 78 -1.15 3.76 10.22
CA ALA A 78 -1.40 2.47 10.91
C ALA A 78 -2.44 2.56 12.04
N CYS A 79 -2.33 3.57 12.91
CA CYS A 79 -3.22 3.75 14.07
C CYS A 79 -4.46 4.62 13.76
N THR A 80 -4.92 4.65 12.52
CA THR A 80 -6.03 5.51 12.07
C THR A 80 -7.09 4.69 11.35
N SER A 81 -8.16 5.34 10.90
CA SER A 81 -9.15 4.72 10.01
C SER A 81 -8.66 4.56 8.56
N HIS A 82 -7.38 4.79 8.28
CA HIS A 82 -6.74 4.69 6.96
C HIS A 82 -5.61 3.63 6.98
N ARG A 83 -5.85 2.52 7.67
CA ARG A 83 -4.87 1.44 7.93
C ARG A 83 -4.84 0.37 6.85
N GLU A 84 -5.51 0.62 5.74
CA GLU A 84 -5.65 -0.28 4.61
C GLU A 84 -4.58 0.00 3.53
N GLN A 85 -4.16 -1.06 2.86
CA GLN A 85 -3.28 -1.01 1.69
C GLN A 85 -3.89 -1.82 0.56
N LEU A 86 -3.55 -1.48 -0.68
CA LEU A 86 -3.97 -2.20 -1.87
C LEU A 86 -2.74 -2.46 -2.74
N GLY A 87 -2.58 -3.68 -3.25
CA GLY A 87 -1.57 -3.97 -4.26
C GLY A 87 -1.92 -5.09 -5.21
N GLU A 88 -1.33 -5.02 -6.39
CA GLU A 88 -1.45 -5.98 -7.46
C GLU A 88 -0.53 -7.18 -7.22
N ASP A 89 -1.07 -8.39 -7.36
CA ASP A 89 -0.31 -9.63 -7.39
C ASP A 89 -0.34 -10.26 -8.78
N THR A 90 0.85 -10.58 -9.28
CA THR A 90 0.99 -11.39 -10.49
C THR A 90 1.31 -12.84 -10.09
N PRO A 91 0.45 -13.82 -10.42
CA PRO A 91 0.67 -15.21 -10.09
C PRO A 91 2.06 -15.73 -10.50
N LYS A 92 2.69 -16.50 -9.61
CA LYS A 92 4.04 -17.10 -9.78
C LYS A 92 5.21 -16.11 -9.83
N SER A 93 4.97 -14.81 -9.69
CA SER A 93 6.04 -13.80 -9.69
C SER A 93 6.69 -13.62 -8.31
N TYR A 94 5.96 -13.88 -7.23
CA TYR A 94 6.32 -13.55 -5.85
C TYR A 94 6.61 -12.05 -5.61
N ARG A 95 6.31 -11.17 -6.58
CA ARG A 95 6.55 -9.72 -6.49
C ARG A 95 5.72 -9.06 -5.40
N MET A 96 4.54 -9.61 -5.11
CA MET A 96 3.67 -9.15 -4.02
C MET A 96 4.39 -9.06 -2.67
N ILE A 97 5.40 -9.89 -2.39
CA ILE A 97 6.17 -9.80 -1.15
C ILE A 97 6.83 -8.42 -1.00
N ARG A 98 7.42 -7.90 -2.08
CA ARG A 98 8.08 -6.60 -2.11
C ARG A 98 7.06 -5.47 -2.10
N ILE A 99 6.03 -5.56 -2.93
CA ILE A 99 4.96 -4.56 -3.04
C ILE A 99 4.27 -4.38 -1.69
N MET A 100 3.83 -5.47 -1.06
CA MET A 100 3.21 -5.44 0.26
C MET A 100 4.10 -4.78 1.31
N ALA A 101 5.39 -5.13 1.35
CA ALA A 101 6.33 -4.53 2.29
C ALA A 101 6.55 -3.02 2.04
N HIS A 102 6.55 -2.59 0.77
CA HIS A 102 6.63 -1.18 0.38
C HIS A 102 5.39 -0.40 0.87
N GLU A 103 4.20 -0.89 0.57
CA GLU A 103 2.94 -0.25 0.98
C GLU A 103 2.74 -0.24 2.51
N MET A 104 3.14 -1.31 3.19
CA MET A 104 3.18 -1.34 4.65
C MET A 104 4.20 -0.33 5.20
N GLY A 105 5.35 -0.16 4.55
CA GLY A 105 6.32 0.89 4.89
C GLY A 105 5.72 2.29 4.83
N HIS A 106 4.93 2.58 3.79
CA HIS A 106 4.14 3.82 3.73
C HIS A 106 3.21 3.95 4.92
N THR A 107 2.38 2.95 5.19
CA THR A 107 1.45 2.98 6.33
C THR A 107 2.16 3.17 7.67
N LEU A 108 3.38 2.65 7.80
CA LEU A 108 4.25 2.81 8.96
C LEU A 108 5.06 4.12 8.98
N GLY A 109 4.80 5.05 8.07
CA GLY A 109 5.29 6.43 8.14
C GLY A 109 6.40 6.78 7.16
N CYS A 110 6.84 5.85 6.31
CA CYS A 110 7.89 6.12 5.33
C CYS A 110 7.33 6.82 4.10
N PRO A 111 7.87 7.97 3.66
CA PRO A 111 7.68 8.42 2.29
C PRO A 111 8.60 7.62 1.36
N HIS A 112 8.54 7.91 0.06
CA HIS A 112 9.59 7.44 -0.84
C HIS A 112 10.95 8.02 -0.44
N ASP A 113 12.02 7.22 -0.60
CA ASP A 113 13.39 7.70 -0.40
C ASP A 113 13.67 8.89 -1.34
N GLY A 114 14.28 9.95 -0.80
CA GLY A 114 14.57 11.19 -1.52
C GLY A 114 13.43 12.20 -1.53
N THR A 115 12.32 11.91 -0.83
CA THR A 115 11.13 12.77 -0.82
C THR A 115 10.66 13.09 0.61
N ALA A 116 9.81 14.12 0.72
CA ALA A 116 9.07 14.45 1.94
C ALA A 116 7.61 14.70 1.57
N ILE A 117 6.69 14.29 2.43
CA ILE A 117 5.24 14.42 2.22
C ILE A 117 4.54 14.74 3.53
N GLU A 118 3.33 15.27 3.44
CA GLU A 118 2.42 15.34 4.58
C GLU A 118 1.75 13.97 4.79
N GLY A 119 2.03 13.31 5.91
CA GLY A 119 1.37 12.05 6.30
C GLY A 119 -0.08 12.27 6.75
N ILE A 120 -0.80 11.18 7.00
CA ILE A 120 -2.15 11.21 7.61
C ILE A 120 -2.06 11.79 9.02
N VAL A 121 -1.17 11.24 9.85
CA VAL A 121 -0.88 11.80 11.18
C VAL A 121 -0.11 13.11 11.04
N LYS A 122 -0.56 14.16 11.75
CA LYS A 122 0.02 15.52 11.70
C LYS A 122 1.02 15.82 12.81
N ALA A 123 1.25 14.85 13.71
CA ALA A 123 2.19 15.01 14.83
C ALA A 123 3.66 15.08 14.37
N PHE A 124 3.98 14.46 13.24
CA PHE A 124 5.29 14.57 12.59
C PHE A 124 5.11 14.61 11.07
N LYS A 125 6.14 15.09 10.37
CA LYS A 125 6.19 15.11 8.91
C LYS A 125 7.15 14.03 8.39
N PRO A 126 6.66 13.04 7.63
CA PRO A 126 7.49 12.11 6.87
C PRO A 126 8.51 12.80 5.96
N ASP A 127 9.80 12.58 6.19
CA ASP A 127 10.91 13.15 5.43
C ASP A 127 12.04 12.13 5.28
N ALA A 128 12.26 11.67 4.05
CA ALA A 128 13.35 10.78 3.67
C ALA A 128 14.30 11.44 2.65
N THR A 129 14.35 12.78 2.59
CA THR A 129 15.24 13.52 1.68
C THR A 129 16.73 13.22 1.92
N GLY A 130 17.09 12.75 3.13
CA GLY A 130 18.44 12.30 3.47
C GLY A 130 18.84 10.92 2.93
N CYS A 131 17.90 10.15 2.37
CA CYS A 131 18.16 8.84 1.79
C CYS A 131 17.92 8.89 0.28
N PRO A 132 18.95 8.87 -0.58
CA PRO A 132 18.78 8.99 -2.03
C PRO A 132 17.92 7.87 -2.64
N TRP A 133 17.03 8.23 -3.57
CA TRP A 133 16.24 7.27 -4.36
C TRP A 133 17.11 6.21 -5.05
N ASP A 134 18.29 6.64 -5.52
CA ASP A 134 19.25 5.82 -6.26
C ASP A 134 20.01 4.81 -5.40
N ASP A 135 19.89 4.86 -4.06
CA ASP A 135 20.44 3.83 -3.18
C ASP A 135 19.67 2.50 -3.29
N GLY A 136 18.49 2.51 -3.93
CA GLY A 136 17.77 1.29 -4.28
C GLY A 136 17.19 0.52 -3.10
N TYR A 137 16.91 1.20 -1.98
CA TYR A 137 16.16 0.61 -0.87
C TYR A 137 14.69 0.43 -1.22
N ILE A 138 13.95 -0.34 -0.41
CA ILE A 138 12.59 -0.79 -0.73
C ILE A 138 11.61 0.36 -1.00
N MET A 139 11.82 1.56 -0.44
CA MET A 139 10.99 2.75 -0.68
C MET A 139 11.32 3.48 -1.99
N SER A 140 12.09 2.87 -2.89
CA SER A 140 12.22 3.27 -4.29
C SER A 140 11.72 2.17 -5.23
N TYR A 141 11.68 2.44 -6.53
CA TYR A 141 11.31 1.43 -7.54
C TYR A 141 12.52 0.67 -8.11
N LYS A 142 13.73 0.88 -7.55
CA LYS A 142 14.95 0.27 -8.06
C LYS A 142 15.20 -1.10 -7.44
N GLU A 143 15.23 -2.12 -8.28
CA GLU A 143 15.45 -3.52 -7.89
C GLU A 143 16.79 -4.04 -8.44
N GLU A 144 17.90 -3.40 -8.04
CA GLU A 144 19.23 -3.70 -8.56
C GLU A 144 19.99 -4.74 -7.73
N ASP A 145 19.83 -4.72 -6.40
CA ASP A 145 20.48 -5.65 -5.47
C ASP A 145 19.64 -5.88 -4.19
N SER A 146 20.22 -6.58 -3.20
CA SER A 146 19.54 -6.93 -1.94
C SER A 146 18.98 -5.75 -1.12
N ARG A 147 19.40 -4.51 -1.38
CA ARG A 147 18.84 -3.29 -0.77
C ARG A 147 17.37 -3.11 -1.12
N SER A 148 16.94 -3.57 -2.29
CA SER A 148 15.55 -3.44 -2.75
C SER A 148 14.52 -4.17 -1.88
N MET A 149 14.99 -5.01 -0.95
CA MET A 149 14.22 -5.76 0.04
C MET A 149 14.48 -5.28 1.48
N LYS A 150 15.10 -4.10 1.67
CA LYS A 150 15.46 -3.53 2.97
C LYS A 150 14.95 -2.08 3.07
N PHE A 151 14.60 -1.66 4.28
CA PHE A 151 14.32 -0.26 4.55
C PHE A 151 15.62 0.56 4.64
N SER A 152 15.57 1.79 4.15
CA SER A 152 16.64 2.78 4.36
C SER A 152 16.72 3.19 5.83
N SER A 153 17.81 3.88 6.19
CA SER A 153 17.94 4.45 7.54
C SER A 153 16.86 5.50 7.84
N CYS A 154 16.44 6.27 6.83
CA CYS A 154 15.36 7.25 6.96
C CYS A 154 14.03 6.57 7.25
N CYS A 155 13.66 5.54 6.46
CA CYS A 155 12.42 4.81 6.70
C CYS A 155 12.42 4.13 8.08
N THR A 156 13.52 3.49 8.47
CA THR A 156 13.66 2.89 9.81
C THR A 156 13.47 3.91 10.92
N TYR A 157 14.03 5.11 10.76
CA TYR A 157 13.85 6.21 11.71
C TYR A 157 12.38 6.67 11.78
N MET A 158 11.70 6.86 10.65
CA MET A 158 10.30 7.31 10.63
C MET A 158 9.35 6.28 11.27
N ILE A 159 9.56 4.99 11.01
CA ILE A 159 8.80 3.91 11.68
C ILE A 159 8.97 4.02 13.20
N ALA A 160 10.18 4.28 13.68
CA ALA A 160 10.45 4.44 15.10
C ALA A 160 9.85 5.72 15.72
N GLN A 161 9.45 6.71 14.91
CA GLN A 161 8.74 7.90 15.38
C GLN A 161 7.21 7.68 15.48
N MET A 162 6.67 6.59 14.91
CA MET A 162 5.25 6.29 14.97
C MET A 162 4.84 5.59 16.28
N THR A 163 5.06 6.26 17.41
CA THR A 163 4.71 5.77 18.75
C THR A 163 3.59 6.58 19.38
#